data_AF-A0A967W319-F1
#
_entry.id   AF-A0A967W319-F1
#
_cell.length_a   1.000
_cell.length_b   1.000
_cell.length_c   1.000
_cell.angle_alpha   90.00
_cell.angle_beta   90.00
_cell.angle_gamma   90.00
#
_symmetry.space_group_name_H-M   'P 1'
#
loop_
_entity.id
_entity.type
_entity.pdbx_description
1 polymer ?
#
loop_
_entity_poly.entity_id
_entity_poly.type
_entity_poly.pdbx_seq_one_letter_code
_entity_poly.pdbx_strand_id
1 'polypeptide(L)'
;MKGFLQIIIALFVSCWLMAGFAQTTLTVTTGTPTLDGVIDTGEWTSGTLTTQTGVTLQAMADGQFLYLGATWNDATSTESIQKHQWSFDGSNWSQSEDEDRIAFIWDMGLNGSDGADCLTMCHAPLMHTNVGFVDVWHWKSVRTNPMGFADDKYFDTNDRQSDPGTSAYSDNASMGSGFPSFMAMNDPGANVDFLALDANALANFDPFGTVLPAHSVA
;
A
#
# COMPACT_ATOMS: atom_id res chain seq x y z
N MET A 1 69.41 -20.30 -23.82
CA MET A 1 69.69 -18.90 -24.21
C MET A 1 68.38 -18.14 -24.21
N LYS A 2 68.44 -16.91 -23.71
CA LYS A 2 67.33 -16.05 -23.27
C LYS A 2 66.33 -15.74 -24.39
N GLY A 3 65.04 -15.91 -24.12
CA GLY A 3 63.94 -15.33 -24.87
C GLY A 3 63.09 -14.49 -23.92
N PHE A 4 63.19 -13.17 -24.03
CA PHE A 4 62.28 -12.23 -23.38
C PHE A 4 60.92 -12.29 -24.09
N LEU A 5 59.83 -12.50 -23.35
CA LEU A 5 58.50 -12.12 -23.81
C LEU A 5 57.87 -11.24 -22.73
N GLN A 6 57.77 -9.95 -23.05
CA GLN A 6 57.01 -8.96 -22.30
C GLN A 6 55.52 -9.35 -22.36
N ILE A 7 54.95 -9.73 -21.22
CA ILE A 7 53.50 -9.80 -21.07
C ILE A 7 53.05 -8.41 -20.62
N ILE A 8 52.45 -7.69 -21.56
CA ILE A 8 51.77 -6.42 -21.32
C ILE A 8 50.58 -6.71 -20.40
N ILE A 9 50.62 -6.08 -19.22
CA ILE A 9 49.49 -5.98 -18.30
C ILE A 9 48.43 -5.12 -18.98
N ALA A 10 47.44 -5.75 -19.60
CA ALA A 10 46.19 -5.11 -19.97
C ALA A 10 45.25 -5.23 -18.76
N LEU A 11 45.29 -4.22 -17.89
CA LEU A 11 44.32 -4.02 -16.84
C LEU A 11 42.97 -3.67 -17.52
N PHE A 12 42.21 -4.68 -17.91
CA PHE A 12 40.80 -4.52 -18.25
C PHE A 12 40.06 -4.21 -16.97
N VAL A 13 40.01 -2.93 -16.59
CA VAL A 13 38.90 -2.42 -15.78
C VAL A 13 37.70 -2.41 -16.72
N SER A 14 37.08 -3.57 -16.93
CA SER A 14 35.69 -3.60 -17.35
C SER A 14 34.89 -3.13 -16.15
N CYS A 15 34.71 -1.80 -16.07
CA CYS A 15 33.58 -1.23 -15.38
C CYS A 15 32.36 -1.72 -16.15
N TRP A 16 31.91 -2.93 -15.81
CA TRP A 16 30.58 -3.37 -16.12
C TRP A 16 29.67 -2.34 -15.47
N LEU A 17 29.12 -1.43 -16.28
CA LEU A 17 27.79 -0.91 -16.01
C LEU A 17 26.87 -2.14 -16.00
N MET A 18 26.82 -2.80 -14.84
CA MET A 18 25.65 -3.58 -14.49
C MET A 18 24.55 -2.56 -14.30
N ALA A 19 23.90 -2.17 -15.40
CA ALA A 19 22.48 -1.85 -15.33
C ALA A 19 21.85 -3.15 -14.82
N GLY A 20 21.80 -3.30 -13.49
CA GLY A 20 21.12 -4.41 -12.86
C GLY A 20 19.70 -4.34 -13.39
N PHE A 21 19.29 -5.35 -14.15
CA PHE A 21 17.89 -5.53 -14.44
C PHE A 21 17.20 -5.57 -13.09
N ALA A 22 16.39 -4.55 -12.79
CA ALA A 22 15.53 -4.60 -11.61
C ALA A 22 14.77 -5.91 -11.73
N GLN A 23 14.79 -6.71 -10.67
CA GLN A 23 13.98 -7.91 -10.62
C GLN A 23 12.55 -7.49 -10.96
N THR A 24 11.93 -8.13 -11.94
CA THR A 24 10.55 -7.84 -12.37
C THR A 24 9.60 -8.95 -11.98
N THR A 25 10.10 -9.97 -11.28
CA THR A 25 9.34 -11.18 -10.98
C THR A 25 9.58 -11.59 -9.54
N LEU A 26 8.48 -11.78 -8.82
CA LEU A 26 8.45 -12.37 -7.50
C LEU A 26 7.88 -13.77 -7.62
N THR A 27 8.60 -14.78 -7.13
CA THR A 27 8.09 -16.15 -7.07
C THR A 27 7.40 -16.35 -5.74
N VAL A 28 6.10 -16.68 -5.79
CA VAL A 28 5.33 -17.07 -4.61
C VAL A 28 5.81 -18.43 -4.13
N THR A 29 6.06 -18.55 -2.83
CA THR A 29 6.50 -19.78 -2.17
C THR A 29 5.41 -20.34 -1.28
N THR A 30 5.50 -21.61 -0.87
CA THR A 30 4.50 -22.20 0.00
C THR A 30 4.73 -21.83 1.47
N GLY A 31 3.68 -21.41 2.16
CA GLY A 31 3.61 -21.30 3.62
C GLY A 31 2.67 -20.19 4.10
N THR A 32 2.68 -19.95 5.40
CA THR A 32 1.77 -19.03 6.10
C THR A 32 2.59 -18.17 7.06
N PRO A 33 2.70 -16.84 6.85
CA PRO A 33 3.34 -15.94 7.79
C PRO A 33 2.42 -15.62 8.97
N THR A 34 3.00 -15.06 10.03
CA THR A 34 2.29 -14.38 11.10
C THR A 34 1.73 -13.07 10.54
N LEU A 35 0.47 -12.75 10.88
CA LEU A 35 -0.19 -11.54 10.39
C LEU A 35 -0.15 -10.45 11.46
N ASP A 36 1.05 -9.95 11.76
CA ASP A 36 1.30 -8.91 12.77
C ASP A 36 1.89 -7.61 12.18
N GLY A 37 2.02 -7.55 10.85
CA GLY A 37 2.59 -6.40 10.14
C GLY A 37 4.12 -6.33 10.21
N VAL A 38 4.79 -7.34 10.78
CA VAL A 38 6.25 -7.43 10.86
C VAL A 38 6.74 -8.44 9.82
N ILE A 39 7.79 -8.07 9.07
CA ILE A 39 8.48 -9.01 8.17
C ILE A 39 9.72 -9.53 8.90
N ASP A 40 9.57 -10.67 9.58
CA ASP A 40 10.64 -11.24 10.37
C ASP A 40 11.69 -11.97 9.53
N THR A 41 12.95 -11.91 9.99
CA THR A 41 14.06 -12.56 9.29
C THR A 41 13.87 -14.08 9.31
N GLY A 42 13.73 -14.67 8.12
CA GLY A 42 13.62 -16.12 7.93
C GLY A 42 12.20 -16.67 8.01
N GLU A 43 11.20 -15.84 8.31
CA GLU A 43 9.79 -16.22 8.21
C GLU A 43 9.36 -16.36 6.74
N TRP A 44 9.68 -15.35 5.94
CA TRP A 44 9.32 -15.30 4.53
C TRP A 44 10.31 -16.09 3.69
N THR A 45 9.80 -17.11 2.99
CA THR A 45 10.64 -18.04 2.22
C THR A 45 10.82 -17.64 0.75
N SER A 46 10.04 -16.68 0.26
CA SER A 46 10.26 -16.11 -1.07
C SER A 46 11.49 -15.22 -1.08
N GLY A 47 12.14 -15.12 -2.25
CA GLY A 47 13.06 -14.02 -2.50
C GLY A 47 12.37 -12.66 -2.37
N THR A 48 13.15 -11.60 -2.16
CA THR A 48 12.65 -10.23 -2.06
C THR A 48 12.72 -9.55 -3.43
N LEU A 49 11.60 -9.06 -3.92
CA LEU A 49 11.52 -8.19 -5.08
C LEU A 49 11.69 -6.73 -4.62
N THR A 50 12.63 -5.97 -5.18
CA THR A 50 12.77 -4.54 -4.87
C THR A 50 12.42 -3.70 -6.10
N THR A 51 11.45 -2.79 -5.97
CA THR A 51 11.05 -1.88 -7.05
C THR A 51 12.08 -0.76 -7.23
N GLN A 52 11.98 -0.04 -8.35
CA GLN A 52 12.83 1.14 -8.59
C GLN A 52 12.59 2.27 -7.57
N THR A 53 11.41 2.31 -6.95
CA THR A 53 11.05 3.28 -5.91
C THR A 53 11.48 2.82 -4.51
N GLY A 54 12.11 1.65 -4.38
CA GLY A 54 12.61 1.13 -3.10
C GLY A 54 11.55 0.40 -2.26
N VAL A 55 10.40 0.05 -2.84
CA VAL A 55 9.44 -0.86 -2.20
C VAL A 55 9.99 -2.28 -2.31
N THR A 56 10.04 -3.01 -1.20
CA THR A 56 10.40 -4.43 -1.19
C THR A 56 9.16 -5.28 -0.98
N LEU A 57 9.05 -6.37 -1.75
CA LEU A 57 7.92 -7.28 -1.77
C LEU A 57 8.36 -8.73 -1.54
N GLN A 58 7.61 -9.45 -0.74
CA GLN A 58 7.71 -10.91 -0.53
C GLN A 58 6.31 -11.53 -0.62
N ALA A 59 6.23 -12.79 -1.02
CA ALA A 59 4.95 -13.46 -1.24
C ALA A 59 4.97 -14.95 -0.88
N MET A 60 3.94 -15.38 -0.15
CA MET A 60 3.71 -16.77 0.21
C MET A 60 2.26 -17.16 -0.04
N ALA A 61 1.98 -18.46 -0.17
CA ALA A 61 0.63 -18.97 -0.26
C ALA A 61 0.51 -20.36 0.39
N ASP A 62 -0.64 -20.66 0.97
CA ASP A 62 -0.92 -21.95 1.63
C ASP A 62 -2.02 -22.78 0.93
N GLY A 63 -2.46 -22.31 -0.24
CA GLY A 63 -3.54 -22.92 -1.02
C GLY A 63 -4.93 -22.37 -0.69
N GLN A 64 -5.06 -21.57 0.37
CA GLN A 64 -6.28 -20.82 0.69
C GLN A 64 -6.07 -19.31 0.53
N PHE A 65 -4.92 -18.81 0.97
CA PHE A 65 -4.61 -17.39 0.96
C PHE A 65 -3.32 -17.10 0.19
N LEU A 66 -3.30 -15.90 -0.41
CA LEU A 66 -2.09 -15.25 -0.88
C LEU A 66 -1.67 -14.23 0.18
N TYR A 67 -0.42 -14.34 0.63
CA TYR A 67 0.19 -13.44 1.59
C TYR A 67 1.19 -12.55 0.87
N LEU A 68 1.10 -11.23 1.10
CA LEU A 68 2.00 -10.23 0.53
C LEU A 68 2.61 -9.42 1.67
N GLY A 69 3.93 -9.45 1.77
CA GLY A 69 4.70 -8.61 2.68
C GLY A 69 5.30 -7.46 1.88
N ALA A 70 5.01 -6.22 2.28
CA ALA A 70 5.53 -5.02 1.63
C ALA A 70 6.19 -4.10 2.65
N THR A 71 7.39 -3.60 2.36
CA THR A 71 8.04 -2.55 3.13
C THR A 71 8.61 -1.49 2.21
N TRP A 72 8.61 -0.25 2.64
CA TRP A 72 9.18 0.87 1.89
C TRP A 72 9.73 1.91 2.86
N ASN A 73 10.72 2.67 2.41
CA ASN A 73 11.18 3.82 3.17
C ASN A 73 10.20 4.98 2.93
N ASP A 74 9.60 5.50 3.99
CA ASP A 74 8.90 6.77 3.93
C ASP A 74 9.93 7.91 3.78
N ALA A 75 9.87 8.61 2.65
CA ALA A 75 10.81 9.67 2.29
C ALA A 75 10.74 10.87 3.23
N THR A 76 9.59 11.11 3.88
CA THR A 76 9.46 12.15 4.91
C THR A 76 9.78 11.63 6.30
N SER A 77 9.81 10.30 6.48
CA SER A 77 10.00 9.63 7.78
C SER A 77 9.00 10.12 8.84
N THR A 78 7.80 10.51 8.39
CA THR A 78 6.78 11.10 9.25
C THR A 78 5.61 10.17 9.51
N GLU A 79 5.52 9.00 8.84
CA GLU A 79 4.37 8.10 8.88
C GLU A 79 3.06 8.91 8.75
N SER A 80 2.57 9.07 7.53
CA SER A 80 1.36 9.85 7.27
C SER A 80 0.13 9.04 7.69
N ILE A 81 -0.12 8.97 9.00
CA ILE A 81 -1.20 8.20 9.64
C ILE A 81 -2.38 9.08 10.05
N GLN A 82 -2.50 10.26 9.45
CA GLN A 82 -3.48 11.27 9.83
C GLN A 82 -4.18 11.78 8.57
N LYS A 83 -5.04 10.97 7.94
CA LYS A 83 -5.80 11.39 6.77
C LYS A 83 -6.92 12.32 7.23
N HIS A 84 -6.89 13.59 6.82
CA HIS A 84 -7.98 14.52 7.11
C HIS A 84 -8.31 14.67 8.61
N GLN A 85 -7.32 14.49 9.49
CA GLN A 85 -7.47 14.62 10.93
C GLN A 85 -7.61 16.09 11.30
N TRP A 86 -8.59 16.41 12.14
CA TRP A 86 -8.80 17.76 12.64
C TRP A 86 -7.93 18.03 13.86
N SER A 87 -7.38 19.24 13.93
CA SER A 87 -6.69 19.77 15.10
C SER A 87 -7.20 21.16 15.44
N PHE A 88 -7.29 21.46 16.74
CA PHE A 88 -7.69 22.77 17.25
C PHE A 88 -6.56 23.41 18.05
N ASP A 89 -6.14 24.60 17.67
CA ASP A 89 -5.03 25.33 18.33
C ASP A 89 -5.47 26.19 19.53
N GLY A 90 -6.76 26.14 19.89
CA GLY A 90 -7.39 27.04 20.88
C GLY A 90 -8.16 28.20 20.26
N SER A 91 -8.03 28.44 18.96
CA SER A 91 -8.72 29.50 18.21
C SER A 91 -9.17 29.06 16.82
N ASN A 92 -8.38 28.26 16.11
CA ASN A 92 -8.61 27.85 14.74
C ASN A 92 -8.59 26.32 14.61
N TRP A 93 -9.33 25.86 13.61
CA TRP A 93 -9.30 24.48 13.16
C TRP A 93 -8.39 24.35 11.95
N SER A 94 -7.60 23.28 11.93
CA SER A 94 -6.81 22.86 10.78
C SER A 94 -7.05 21.38 10.50
N GLN A 95 -6.77 20.96 9.28
CA GLN A 95 -6.90 19.58 8.86
C GLN A 95 -5.59 19.09 8.26
N SER A 96 -5.17 17.89 8.63
CA SER A 96 -4.04 17.23 7.96
C SER A 96 -4.44 16.76 6.56
N GLU A 97 -3.44 16.53 5.71
CA GLU A 97 -3.67 16.27 4.29
C GLU A 97 -3.73 14.78 3.99
N ASP A 98 -2.61 14.19 3.59
CA ASP A 98 -2.58 12.87 2.98
C ASP A 98 -2.24 11.74 3.96
N GLU A 99 -2.29 10.50 3.46
CA GLU A 99 -1.88 9.32 4.20
C GLU A 99 -0.99 8.38 3.39
N ASP A 100 -0.26 7.54 4.10
CA ASP A 100 0.53 6.45 3.52
C ASP A 100 -0.38 5.34 3.01
N ARG A 101 -0.07 4.87 1.80
CA ARG A 101 -0.90 3.93 1.05
C ARG A 101 -0.04 3.02 0.20
N ILE A 102 -0.51 1.80 0.00
CA ILE A 102 0.01 0.89 -1.01
C ILE A 102 -1.16 0.26 -1.76
N ALA A 103 -0.99 0.09 -3.07
CA ALA A 103 -1.98 -0.56 -3.91
C ALA A 103 -1.32 -1.67 -4.73
N PHE A 104 -2.02 -2.80 -4.84
CA PHE A 104 -1.70 -3.88 -5.75
C PHE A 104 -2.71 -3.83 -6.89
N ILE A 105 -2.22 -3.73 -8.12
CA ILE A 105 -3.05 -3.73 -9.32
C ILE A 105 -2.86 -5.07 -10.01
N TRP A 106 -3.96 -5.80 -10.19
CA TRP A 106 -3.98 -7.12 -10.77
C TRP A 106 -4.50 -7.06 -12.20
N ASP A 107 -3.71 -7.61 -13.12
CA ASP A 107 -4.19 -7.86 -14.46
C ASP A 107 -5.17 -9.03 -14.45
N MET A 108 -6.42 -8.74 -14.82
CA MET A 108 -7.49 -9.73 -14.91
C MET A 108 -7.57 -10.39 -16.29
N GLY A 109 -6.64 -10.07 -17.21
CA GLY A 109 -6.64 -10.55 -18.58
C GLY A 109 -7.69 -9.87 -19.46
N LEU A 110 -8.22 -8.73 -19.02
CA LEU A 110 -9.29 -7.99 -19.68
C LEU A 110 -8.82 -6.66 -20.29
N ASN A 111 -7.57 -6.28 -20.05
CA ASN A 111 -6.99 -5.01 -20.53
C ASN A 111 -6.12 -5.17 -21.80
N GLY A 112 -6.40 -6.19 -22.62
CA GLY A 112 -5.70 -6.40 -23.89
C GLY A 112 -4.18 -6.59 -23.74
N SER A 113 -3.41 -5.90 -24.57
CA SER A 113 -1.94 -5.93 -24.53
C SER A 113 -1.33 -5.06 -23.44
N ASP A 114 -2.12 -4.16 -22.85
CA ASP A 114 -1.63 -3.19 -21.88
C ASP A 114 -1.41 -3.87 -20.51
N GLY A 115 -2.24 -4.86 -20.18
CA GLY A 115 -2.19 -5.56 -18.89
C GLY A 115 -2.33 -4.59 -17.71
N ALA A 116 -1.80 -4.96 -16.54
CA ALA A 116 -1.65 -4.03 -15.42
C ALA A 116 -0.38 -3.17 -15.61
N ASP A 117 -0.56 -1.95 -16.13
CA ASP A 117 0.53 -1.02 -16.45
C ASP A 117 0.49 0.24 -15.60
N CYS A 118 1.51 0.38 -14.76
CA CYS A 118 1.79 1.56 -13.93
C CYS A 118 1.79 2.87 -14.71
N LEU A 119 2.35 2.88 -15.94
CA LEU A 119 2.45 4.11 -16.72
C LEU A 119 1.06 4.61 -17.12
N THR A 120 0.24 3.73 -17.71
CA THR A 120 -1.12 4.06 -18.17
C THR A 120 -2.08 4.32 -17.01
N MET A 121 -2.00 3.53 -15.94
CA MET A 121 -2.98 3.53 -14.85
C MET A 121 -2.64 4.48 -13.70
N CYS A 122 -1.40 4.98 -13.60
CA CYS A 122 -0.99 5.85 -12.48
C CYS A 122 -0.21 7.12 -12.92
N HIS A 123 0.39 7.14 -14.11
CA HIS A 123 1.29 8.23 -14.53
C HIS A 123 0.89 8.94 -15.83
N ALA A 124 -0.42 9.24 -15.95
CA ALA A 124 -1.04 10.11 -16.94
C ALA A 124 -1.06 9.59 -18.40
N PRO A 125 -2.07 9.96 -19.22
CA PRO A 125 -3.12 10.94 -18.94
C PRO A 125 -4.45 10.35 -18.43
N LEU A 126 -4.65 9.04 -18.50
CA LEU A 126 -5.96 8.44 -18.32
C LEU A 126 -6.27 8.07 -16.86
N MET A 127 -5.29 7.61 -16.05
CA MET A 127 -5.54 7.13 -14.67
C MET A 127 -6.70 6.11 -14.59
N HIS A 128 -6.92 5.39 -15.68
CA HIS A 128 -7.99 4.44 -15.93
C HIS A 128 -7.53 3.50 -17.06
N THR A 129 -8.23 2.40 -17.32
CA THR A 129 -7.83 1.45 -18.37
C THR A 129 -8.16 1.98 -19.76
N ASN A 130 -7.47 1.50 -20.80
CA ASN A 130 -7.87 1.78 -22.19
C ASN A 130 -9.06 0.90 -22.61
N VAL A 131 -9.08 -0.34 -22.13
CA VAL A 131 -10.14 -1.33 -22.38
C VAL A 131 -10.38 -2.19 -21.14
N GLY A 132 -11.59 -2.73 -20.97
CA GLY A 132 -11.88 -3.65 -19.87
C GLY A 132 -11.61 -3.03 -18.48
N PHE A 133 -11.13 -3.85 -17.55
CA PHE A 133 -10.83 -3.40 -16.18
C PHE A 133 -9.65 -4.16 -15.56
N VAL A 134 -9.07 -3.57 -14.53
CA VAL A 134 -8.11 -4.21 -13.60
C VAL A 134 -8.65 -4.19 -12.19
N ASP A 135 -8.24 -5.18 -11.40
CA ASP A 135 -8.58 -5.26 -9.99
C ASP A 135 -7.53 -4.55 -9.14
N VAL A 136 -7.93 -3.92 -8.05
CA VAL A 136 -7.07 -3.04 -7.24
C VAL A 136 -7.33 -3.25 -5.76
N TRP A 137 -6.36 -3.85 -5.07
CA TRP A 137 -6.38 -3.94 -3.62
C TRP A 137 -5.65 -2.75 -3.04
N HIS A 138 -6.31 -1.91 -2.25
CA HIS A 138 -5.78 -0.63 -1.81
C HIS A 138 -5.79 -0.49 -0.29
N TRP A 139 -4.63 -0.75 0.31
CA TRP A 139 -4.38 -0.56 1.74
C TRP A 139 -4.04 0.91 2.05
N LYS A 140 -4.57 1.41 3.16
CA LYS A 140 -4.45 2.79 3.62
C LYS A 140 -4.19 2.80 5.11
N SER A 141 -3.13 3.49 5.52
CA SER A 141 -2.66 3.52 6.90
C SER A 141 -3.72 3.99 7.91
N VAL A 142 -4.64 4.87 7.53
CA VAL A 142 -5.65 5.40 8.46
C VAL A 142 -7.01 4.75 8.27
N ARG A 143 -7.39 4.57 7.01
CA ARG A 143 -8.78 4.24 6.67
C ARG A 143 -9.07 2.74 6.61
N THR A 144 -8.07 1.91 6.33
CA THR A 144 -8.28 0.46 6.17
C THR A 144 -7.38 -0.37 7.08
N ASN A 145 -6.17 0.10 7.41
CA ASN A 145 -5.26 -0.57 8.33
C ASN A 145 -5.89 -0.86 9.70
N PRO A 146 -6.52 0.11 10.39
CA PRO A 146 -7.05 -0.15 11.73
C PRO A 146 -8.26 -1.10 11.71
N MET A 147 -8.86 -1.30 10.53
CA MET A 147 -9.98 -2.19 10.32
C MET A 147 -9.57 -3.59 9.83
N GLY A 148 -8.28 -3.81 9.56
CA GLY A 148 -7.75 -5.11 9.12
C GLY A 148 -8.16 -5.51 7.71
N PHE A 149 -8.50 -4.56 6.83
CA PHE A 149 -8.82 -4.84 5.42
C PHE A 149 -8.08 -3.91 4.45
N ALA A 150 -8.16 -4.23 3.16
CA ALA A 150 -7.81 -3.34 2.07
C ALA A 150 -9.09 -3.07 1.26
N ASP A 151 -9.25 -1.85 0.73
CA ASP A 151 -10.41 -1.59 -0.13
C ASP A 151 -10.28 -2.41 -1.41
N ASP A 152 -11.37 -3.08 -1.79
CA ASP A 152 -11.56 -3.67 -3.11
C ASP A 152 -12.03 -2.58 -4.09
N LYS A 153 -11.26 -2.38 -5.14
CA LYS A 153 -11.46 -1.33 -6.14
C LYS A 153 -11.14 -1.90 -7.50
N TYR A 154 -11.59 -1.22 -8.54
CA TYR A 154 -11.20 -1.56 -9.91
C TYR A 154 -11.04 -0.30 -10.72
N PHE A 155 -10.19 -0.33 -11.74
CA PHE A 155 -10.14 0.75 -12.73
C PHE A 155 -10.84 0.23 -13.98
N ASP A 156 -11.70 1.05 -14.57
CA ASP A 156 -12.34 0.76 -15.85
C ASP A 156 -11.95 1.81 -16.89
N THR A 157 -12.64 1.85 -18.03
CA THR A 157 -12.33 2.81 -19.10
C THR A 157 -12.74 4.25 -18.80
N ASN A 158 -13.43 4.49 -17.69
CA ASN A 158 -13.94 5.81 -17.31
C ASN A 158 -13.15 6.41 -16.16
N ASP A 159 -12.90 5.62 -15.10
CA ASP A 159 -12.22 6.10 -13.89
C ASP A 159 -11.80 4.91 -12.98
N ARG A 160 -11.20 5.25 -11.84
CA ARG A 160 -11.14 4.39 -10.66
C ARG A 160 -12.50 4.32 -9.97
N GLN A 161 -12.99 3.09 -9.83
CA GLN A 161 -14.22 2.77 -9.15
C GLN A 161 -13.95 2.11 -7.79
N SER A 162 -14.95 2.17 -6.91
CA SER A 162 -15.01 1.31 -5.73
C SER A 162 -16.06 0.23 -5.96
N ASP A 163 -15.99 -0.85 -5.19
CA ASP A 163 -17.03 -1.85 -5.18
C ASP A 163 -18.41 -1.26 -4.76
N PRO A 164 -19.52 -1.91 -5.15
CA PRO A 164 -20.84 -1.51 -4.68
C PRO A 164 -20.96 -1.68 -3.16
N GLY A 165 -21.30 -0.61 -2.44
CA GLY A 165 -21.48 -0.67 -1.00
C GLY A 165 -21.46 0.69 -0.32
N THR A 166 -21.44 0.67 1.00
CA THR A 166 -21.21 1.86 1.83
C THR A 166 -19.79 1.78 2.37
N SER A 167 -19.03 2.86 2.22
CA SER A 167 -17.68 2.93 2.78
C SER A 167 -17.71 2.78 4.30
N ALA A 168 -16.73 2.08 4.86
CA ALA A 168 -16.55 1.93 6.30
C ALA A 168 -16.09 3.23 6.99
N TYR A 169 -15.72 4.26 6.21
CA TYR A 169 -15.22 5.54 6.68
C TYR A 169 -15.86 6.70 5.94
N SER A 170 -15.88 7.87 6.57
CA SER A 170 -16.31 9.12 5.94
C SER A 170 -15.53 10.30 6.52
N ASP A 171 -15.38 11.36 5.73
CA ASP A 171 -14.72 12.57 6.21
C ASP A 171 -15.55 13.22 7.32
N ASN A 172 -14.91 13.51 8.45
CA ASN A 172 -15.53 14.23 9.57
C ASN A 172 -15.58 15.75 9.29
N ALA A 173 -16.08 16.18 8.14
CA ALA A 173 -16.13 17.60 7.77
C ALA A 173 -17.56 18.10 7.68
N SER A 174 -17.85 19.25 8.29
CA SER A 174 -19.13 19.93 8.13
C SER A 174 -19.07 20.82 6.88
N MET A 175 -19.88 20.49 5.88
CA MET A 175 -19.85 21.13 4.55
C MET A 175 -19.87 22.67 4.63
N GLY A 176 -18.84 23.29 4.04
CA GLY A 176 -18.75 24.74 3.88
C GLY A 176 -18.48 25.53 5.16
N SER A 177 -18.30 24.86 6.30
CA SER A 177 -18.14 25.52 7.60
C SER A 177 -16.67 25.70 8.02
N GLY A 178 -15.76 24.87 7.51
CA GLY A 178 -14.36 24.86 7.95
C GLY A 178 -14.15 24.23 9.34
N PHE A 179 -15.13 23.45 9.81
CA PHE A 179 -15.14 22.81 11.13
C PHE A 179 -15.46 21.31 11.04
N PRO A 180 -15.07 20.51 12.04
CA PRO A 180 -15.48 19.11 12.11
C PRO A 180 -16.99 18.95 12.35
N SER A 181 -17.55 17.85 11.86
CA SER A 181 -18.95 17.47 12.15
C SER A 181 -19.11 16.88 13.55
N PHE A 182 -18.09 16.18 14.03
CA PHE A 182 -18.04 15.50 15.32
C PHE A 182 -16.72 15.84 16.05
N MET A 183 -16.80 16.09 17.35
CA MET A 183 -15.63 16.41 18.20
C MET A 183 -15.94 16.09 19.67
N ALA A 184 -14.91 15.97 20.49
CA ALA A 184 -15.09 15.84 21.93
C ALA A 184 -15.73 17.11 22.51
N MET A 185 -16.85 16.94 23.21
CA MET A 185 -17.66 18.06 23.73
C MET A 185 -16.91 18.92 24.77
N ASN A 186 -16.06 18.29 25.58
CA ASN A 186 -15.38 18.93 26.71
C ASN A 186 -13.87 19.15 26.47
N ASP A 187 -13.33 18.64 25.36
CA ASP A 187 -11.92 18.80 25.02
C ASP A 187 -11.73 18.89 23.50
N PRO A 188 -12.06 20.04 22.88
CA PRO A 188 -11.91 20.25 21.45
C PRO A 188 -10.49 20.02 20.90
N GLY A 189 -9.48 20.19 21.76
CA GLY A 189 -8.07 20.06 21.41
C GLY A 189 -7.55 18.63 21.55
N ALA A 190 -8.38 17.68 21.99
CA ALA A 190 -8.01 16.28 22.01
C ALA A 190 -7.79 15.78 20.58
N ASN A 191 -6.52 15.52 20.23
CA ASN A 191 -6.20 14.76 19.04
C ASN A 191 -6.66 13.32 19.27
N VAL A 192 -7.67 12.90 18.52
CA VAL A 192 -8.17 11.53 18.49
C VAL A 192 -7.79 10.91 17.16
N ASP A 193 -7.17 9.74 17.20
CA ASP A 193 -6.69 9.05 16.00
C ASP A 193 -7.84 8.43 15.18
N PHE A 194 -8.94 8.07 15.86
CA PHE A 194 -10.15 7.57 15.22
C PHE A 194 -11.40 7.96 16.00
N LEU A 195 -12.50 8.16 15.28
CA LEU A 195 -13.85 8.33 15.83
C LEU A 195 -14.70 7.15 15.37
N ALA A 196 -15.17 6.33 16.32
CA ALA A 196 -16.11 5.26 16.04
C ALA A 196 -17.54 5.76 16.20
N LEU A 197 -18.38 5.55 15.18
CA LEU A 197 -19.81 5.85 15.24
C LEU A 197 -20.62 4.73 15.95
N ASP A 198 -20.03 3.56 16.16
CA ASP A 198 -20.65 2.41 16.80
C ASP A 198 -19.78 1.90 17.98
N ALA A 199 -20.38 1.82 19.16
CA ALA A 199 -19.74 1.29 20.36
C ALA A 199 -19.37 -0.19 20.23
N ASN A 200 -20.11 -0.98 19.44
CA ASN A 200 -19.77 -2.36 19.17
C ASN A 200 -18.56 -2.47 18.23
N ALA A 201 -18.44 -1.55 17.26
CA ALA A 201 -17.25 -1.47 16.41
C ALA A 201 -16.01 -1.14 17.24
N LEU A 202 -16.12 -0.22 18.21
CA LEU A 202 -15.04 0.11 19.14
C LEU A 202 -14.66 -1.07 20.06
N ALA A 203 -15.65 -1.83 20.53
CA ALA A 203 -15.40 -2.97 21.43
C ALA A 203 -14.74 -4.17 20.72
N ASN A 204 -14.97 -4.30 19.42
CA ASN A 204 -14.35 -5.32 18.56
C ASN A 204 -13.14 -4.79 17.78
N PHE A 205 -12.82 -3.50 17.95
CA PHE A 205 -11.67 -2.88 17.31
C PHE A 205 -10.41 -3.43 17.93
N ASP A 206 -9.72 -4.29 17.19
CA ASP A 206 -8.38 -4.72 17.53
C ASP A 206 -7.38 -3.94 16.68
N PRO A 207 -6.80 -2.85 17.20
CA PRO A 207 -5.81 -2.06 16.47
C PRO A 207 -4.51 -2.84 16.17
N PHE A 208 -4.37 -4.06 16.71
CA PHE A 208 -3.20 -4.92 16.58
C PHE A 208 -3.50 -6.29 15.95
N GLY A 209 -4.70 -6.51 15.41
CA GLY A 209 -4.96 -7.58 14.45
C GLY A 209 -5.05 -9.01 14.99
N THR A 210 -5.86 -9.29 16.01
CA THR A 210 -6.51 -10.61 16.08
C THR A 210 -7.51 -10.70 14.93
N VAL A 211 -7.10 -11.45 13.91
CA VAL A 211 -7.86 -11.80 12.70
C VAL A 211 -9.36 -11.86 12.99
N LEU A 212 -10.11 -10.88 12.47
CA LEU A 212 -11.56 -11.03 12.36
C LEU A 212 -11.79 -12.25 11.44
N PRO A 213 -12.66 -13.21 11.82
CA PRO A 213 -13.01 -14.31 10.95
C PRO A 213 -13.40 -13.73 9.60
N ALA A 214 -12.75 -14.23 8.53
CA ALA A 214 -12.92 -13.74 7.17
C ALA A 214 -14.38 -13.37 6.91
N HIS A 215 -14.63 -12.15 6.43
CA HIS A 215 -15.93 -11.74 5.93
C HIS A 215 -16.32 -12.74 4.83
N SER A 216 -17.14 -13.72 5.18
CA SER A 216 -17.78 -14.59 4.21
C SER A 216 -18.84 -13.75 3.52
N VAL A 217 -18.54 -13.28 2.31
CA VAL A 217 -19.58 -12.81 1.41
C VAL A 217 -20.35 -14.06 0.97
N ALA A 218 -21.61 -14.15 1.37
CA ALA A 218 -22.53 -15.19 0.92
C ALA A 218 -22.98 -14.92 -0.52
#